data_AF-A0A210QZU4-F1
#
_entry.id   AF-A0A210QZU4-F1
#
_cell.length_a   1.000
_cell.length_b   1.000
_cell.length_c   1.000
_cell.angle_alpha   90.00
_cell.angle_beta   90.00
_cell.angle_gamma   90.00
#
_symmetry.space_group_name_H-M   'P 1'
#
loop_
_entity.id
_entity.type
_entity.pdbx_description
1 polymer ?
#
loop_
_entity_poly.entity_id
_entity_poly.type
_entity_poly.pdbx_seq_one_letter_code
_entity_poly.pdbx_strand_id
1 'polypeptide(L)'
;MSGYRHHGKCIEVDCGYRDRGNCVNVGCGYRDHGNCVEVGCVYRDHGNCVNVGCGYRDPGKCVDVDCGNRDYRNCVYVHYVDCGFKDHGKCVDVGCGYRNPGKCVDVDCGYRDHGKCVDVYCGYRQHGKCIEVGCGSRDHGNSVNVDCRYKDQGKCADIECGYRHHGKCVDVDCGYIDHVKCVDVDCGNKDYGKCVDVDCGYRDHGKCVNVGCGYRDPGKCVDVDCGYRDYGKR
;
A
#
# COMPACT_ATOMS: atom_id res chain seq x y z
N MET A 1 20.57 -22.94 -33.18
CA MET A 1 20.67 -23.27 -31.74
C MET A 1 19.60 -24.29 -31.42
N SER A 2 20.01 -25.52 -31.13
CA SER A 2 19.10 -26.63 -30.83
C SER A 2 18.41 -26.42 -29.49
N GLY A 3 17.09 -26.55 -29.46
CA GLY A 3 16.27 -26.36 -28.26
C GLY A 3 16.08 -27.67 -27.51
N TYR A 4 16.78 -27.85 -26.40
CA TYR A 4 16.59 -29.00 -25.51
C TYR A 4 15.50 -28.69 -24.48
N ARG A 5 14.66 -29.68 -24.21
CA ARG A 5 13.62 -29.67 -23.18
C ARG A 5 13.87 -30.85 -22.25
N HIS A 6 13.75 -30.64 -20.95
CA HIS A 6 13.87 -31.72 -19.97
C HIS A 6 12.50 -32.08 -19.38
N HIS A 7 12.35 -33.37 -19.08
CA HIS A 7 11.14 -33.99 -18.57
C HIS A 7 11.55 -35.08 -17.57
N GLY A 8 11.09 -35.01 -16.32
CA GLY A 8 11.34 -36.08 -15.32
C GLY A 8 11.59 -35.59 -13.89
N LYS A 9 12.07 -36.49 -13.04
CA LYS A 9 12.61 -36.14 -11.73
C LYS A 9 14.12 -35.97 -11.85
N CYS A 10 14.63 -34.83 -11.44
CA CYS A 10 16.04 -34.50 -11.60
C CYS A 10 16.55 -33.79 -10.35
N ILE A 11 17.85 -33.89 -10.08
CA ILE A 11 18.48 -33.09 -9.01
C ILE A 11 18.87 -31.72 -9.59
N GLU A 12 19.47 -31.71 -10.78
CA GLU A 12 19.91 -30.49 -11.45
C GLU A 12 19.52 -30.56 -12.93
N VAL A 13 18.97 -29.48 -13.46
CA VAL A 13 18.52 -29.38 -14.85
C VAL A 13 18.88 -28.02 -15.42
N ASP A 14 19.63 -28.01 -16.53
CA ASP A 14 19.83 -26.83 -17.36
C ASP A 14 19.11 -26.99 -18.71
N CYS A 15 18.04 -26.22 -18.89
CA CYS A 15 17.25 -26.18 -20.11
C CYS A 15 17.46 -24.88 -20.88
N GLY A 16 17.78 -25.00 -22.17
CA GLY A 16 17.79 -23.84 -23.07
C GLY A 16 16.39 -23.24 -23.32
N TYR A 17 15.32 -24.05 -23.25
CA TYR A 17 13.97 -23.58 -23.60
C TYR A 17 12.88 -23.90 -22.58
N ARG A 18 12.77 -25.15 -22.10
CA ARG A 18 11.72 -25.50 -21.15
C ARG A 18 12.05 -26.71 -20.29
N ASP A 19 11.84 -26.62 -18.98
CA ASP A 19 11.75 -27.78 -18.09
C ASP A 19 10.28 -28.10 -17.75
N ARG A 20 10.01 -29.39 -17.53
CA ARG A 20 8.75 -29.90 -16.97
C ARG A 20 9.05 -31.09 -16.06
N GLY A 21 9.39 -30.83 -14.81
CA GLY A 21 9.83 -31.88 -13.89
C GLY A 21 9.52 -31.60 -12.42
N ASN A 22 9.80 -32.60 -11.58
CA ASN A 22 9.99 -32.35 -10.16
C ASN A 22 11.49 -32.32 -9.93
N CYS A 23 12.03 -31.13 -9.71
CA CYS A 23 13.47 -30.90 -9.76
C CYS A 23 13.93 -30.23 -8.46
N VAL A 24 15.20 -30.42 -8.08
CA VAL A 24 15.73 -29.66 -6.93
C VAL A 24 16.21 -28.31 -7.43
N ASN A 25 17.10 -28.30 -8.43
CA ASN A 25 17.65 -27.08 -9.04
C ASN A 25 17.33 -27.04 -10.53
N VAL A 26 16.71 -25.95 -11.00
CA VAL A 26 16.37 -25.77 -12.42
C VAL A 26 16.89 -24.43 -12.93
N GLY A 27 17.80 -24.47 -13.90
CA GLY A 27 18.17 -23.35 -14.76
C GLY A 27 17.39 -23.42 -16.07
N CYS A 28 16.55 -22.42 -16.34
CA CYS A 28 15.75 -22.35 -17.57
C CYS A 28 15.95 -21.02 -18.31
N GLY A 29 16.36 -21.09 -19.57
CA GLY A 29 16.47 -19.91 -20.42
C GLY A 29 15.12 -19.23 -20.73
N TYR A 30 14.00 -19.95 -20.62
CA TYR A 30 12.70 -19.39 -21.01
C TYR A 30 11.51 -19.79 -20.13
N ARG A 31 11.27 -21.08 -19.87
CA ARG A 31 10.13 -21.53 -19.06
C ARG A 31 10.43 -22.70 -18.14
N ASP A 32 10.13 -22.59 -16.85
CA ASP A 32 9.92 -23.75 -16.00
C ASP A 32 8.43 -24.04 -15.80
N HIS A 33 8.08 -25.32 -15.64
CA HIS A 33 6.75 -25.80 -15.31
C HIS A 33 6.88 -27.05 -14.43
N GLY A 34 7.16 -26.88 -13.13
CA GLY A 34 7.50 -27.99 -12.24
C GLY A 34 7.08 -27.83 -10.79
N ASN A 35 7.39 -28.83 -9.96
CA ASN A 35 7.51 -28.60 -8.52
C ASN A 35 8.99 -28.62 -8.19
N CYS A 36 9.54 -27.46 -7.82
CA CYS A 36 10.98 -27.26 -7.76
C CYS A 36 11.41 -26.70 -6.39
N VAL A 37 12.68 -26.86 -6.00
CA VAL A 37 13.19 -26.33 -4.72
C VAL A 37 14.02 -25.07 -4.90
N GLU A 38 14.61 -24.88 -6.08
CA GLU A 38 15.29 -23.66 -6.53
C GLU A 38 15.12 -23.54 -8.05
N VAL A 39 14.60 -22.41 -8.52
CA VAL A 39 14.41 -22.17 -9.96
C VAL A 39 15.00 -20.83 -10.36
N GLY A 40 15.88 -20.86 -11.36
CA GLY A 40 16.36 -19.69 -12.08
C GLY A 40 15.80 -19.65 -13.50
N CYS A 41 14.90 -18.72 -13.80
CA CYS A 41 14.38 -18.50 -15.15
C CYS A 41 14.66 -17.09 -15.66
N VAL A 42 15.09 -16.95 -16.92
CA VAL A 42 15.19 -15.60 -17.51
C VAL A 42 13.81 -14.99 -17.78
N TYR A 43 12.83 -15.81 -18.18
CA TYR A 43 11.54 -15.31 -18.68
C TYR A 43 10.34 -15.70 -17.82
N ARG A 44 10.08 -17.00 -17.59
CA ARG A 44 8.89 -17.44 -16.87
C ARG A 44 9.10 -18.68 -16.01
N ASP A 45 8.50 -18.71 -14.83
CA ASP A 45 8.23 -19.94 -14.07
C ASP A 45 6.71 -20.13 -13.95
N HIS A 46 6.26 -21.37 -13.93
CA HIS A 46 4.87 -21.79 -13.80
C HIS A 46 4.82 -23.08 -12.97
N GLY A 47 5.25 -23.01 -11.71
CA GLY A 47 5.38 -24.16 -10.84
C GLY A 47 4.87 -23.97 -9.40
N ASN A 48 4.98 -25.03 -8.59
CA ASN A 48 5.02 -24.87 -7.13
C ASN A 48 6.47 -24.98 -6.69
N CYS A 49 7.10 -23.85 -6.40
CA CYS A 49 8.53 -23.82 -6.19
C CYS A 49 8.87 -23.28 -4.80
N VAL A 50 9.88 -23.85 -4.15
CA VAL A 50 10.60 -23.16 -3.08
C VAL A 50 11.66 -22.31 -3.80
N ASN A 51 11.93 -21.08 -3.38
CA ASN A 51 12.95 -20.18 -3.94
C ASN A 51 12.96 -19.99 -5.47
N VAL A 52 12.29 -18.95 -5.97
CA VAL A 52 12.30 -18.64 -7.42
C VAL A 52 12.97 -17.32 -7.73
N GLY A 53 13.95 -17.36 -8.62
CA GLY A 53 14.49 -16.19 -9.32
C GLY A 53 13.98 -16.12 -10.77
N CYS A 54 13.16 -15.13 -11.11
CA CYS A 54 12.72 -14.88 -12.50
C CYS A 54 13.06 -13.47 -13.01
N GLY A 55 13.66 -13.37 -14.19
CA GLY A 55 13.93 -12.06 -14.80
C GLY A 55 12.66 -11.29 -15.23
N TYR A 56 11.57 -12.01 -15.56
CA TYR A 56 10.40 -11.38 -16.20
C TYR A 56 9.03 -11.70 -15.58
N ARG A 57 8.68 -12.97 -15.33
CA ARG A 57 7.35 -13.27 -14.75
C ARG A 57 7.24 -14.60 -14.00
N ASP A 58 6.59 -14.62 -12.84
CA ASP A 58 6.21 -15.88 -12.19
C ASP A 58 4.72 -15.91 -11.71
N PRO A 59 3.86 -16.70 -12.38
CA PRO A 59 2.49 -17.01 -11.94
C PRO A 59 2.31 -18.25 -11.03
N GLY A 60 3.36 -18.86 -10.49
CA GLY A 60 3.32 -20.06 -9.64
C GLY A 60 2.80 -19.86 -8.21
N LYS A 61 2.85 -20.92 -7.39
CA LYS A 61 2.69 -20.84 -5.92
C LYS A 61 4.03 -21.14 -5.28
N CYS A 62 4.65 -20.16 -4.65
CA CYS A 62 6.00 -20.34 -4.09
C CYS A 62 6.07 -19.94 -2.63
N VAL A 63 7.24 -20.11 -1.99
CA VAL A 63 7.48 -19.74 -0.58
C VAL A 63 8.44 -18.56 -0.43
N ASP A 64 9.36 -18.34 -1.37
CA ASP A 64 10.26 -17.17 -1.42
C ASP A 64 10.62 -16.85 -2.87
N VAL A 65 10.67 -15.57 -3.21
CA VAL A 65 10.59 -15.12 -4.59
C VAL A 65 11.37 -13.84 -4.84
N ASP A 66 12.17 -13.84 -5.91
CA ASP A 66 12.73 -12.63 -6.50
C ASP A 66 12.40 -12.55 -7.99
N CYS A 67 11.65 -11.52 -8.40
CA CYS A 67 11.24 -11.32 -9.78
C CYS A 67 11.54 -9.92 -10.30
N GLY A 68 12.38 -9.83 -11.34
CA GLY A 68 12.84 -8.55 -11.87
C GLY A 68 11.74 -7.67 -12.49
N ASN A 69 10.60 -8.23 -12.88
CA ASN A 69 9.53 -7.46 -13.56
C ASN A 69 8.12 -7.73 -13.01
N ARG A 70 7.52 -8.92 -13.12
CA ARG A 70 6.12 -9.09 -12.67
C ARG A 70 5.77 -10.42 -12.02
N ASP A 71 5.12 -10.36 -10.87
CA ASP A 71 4.54 -11.52 -10.21
C ASP A 71 3.02 -11.53 -10.21
N TYR A 72 2.47 -12.75 -10.34
CA TYR A 72 1.05 -13.01 -10.47
C TYR A 72 0.60 -14.21 -9.62
N ARG A 73 1.28 -14.42 -8.49
CA ARG A 73 1.18 -15.63 -7.70
C ARG A 73 -0.14 -15.70 -6.93
N ASN A 74 -0.50 -16.86 -6.43
CA ASN A 74 -1.51 -16.98 -5.38
C ASN A 74 -0.88 -17.80 -4.27
N CYS A 75 0.02 -17.17 -3.52
CA CYS A 75 0.72 -17.86 -2.48
C CYS A 75 -0.17 -18.05 -1.26
N VAL A 76 -0.04 -19.20 -0.63
CA VAL A 76 -0.78 -19.55 0.59
C VAL A 76 0.16 -19.49 1.81
N TYR A 77 1.48 -19.43 1.59
CA TYR A 77 2.52 -19.36 2.61
C TYR A 77 3.84 -18.88 1.97
N VAL A 78 4.01 -17.57 1.74
CA VAL A 78 5.30 -16.99 1.32
C VAL A 78 5.87 -16.20 2.46
N HIS A 79 7.16 -16.40 2.74
CA HIS A 79 7.89 -15.59 3.70
C HIS A 79 8.28 -14.24 3.10
N TYR A 80 8.77 -14.18 1.85
CA TYR A 80 9.08 -12.91 1.18
C TYR A 80 8.95 -12.94 -0.36
N VAL A 81 8.38 -11.89 -0.97
CA VAL A 81 8.40 -11.64 -2.43
C VAL A 81 9.08 -10.30 -2.73
N ASP A 82 10.16 -10.28 -3.51
CA ASP A 82 10.70 -9.04 -4.11
C ASP A 82 10.35 -8.95 -5.60
N CYS A 83 9.68 -7.87 -6.00
CA CYS A 83 9.35 -7.57 -7.37
C CYS A 83 9.90 -6.22 -7.82
N GLY A 84 10.77 -6.23 -8.84
CA GLY A 84 11.30 -4.99 -9.41
C GLY A 84 10.24 -4.06 -10.00
N PHE A 85 9.09 -4.59 -10.47
CA PHE A 85 8.07 -3.76 -11.14
C PHE A 85 6.60 -4.02 -10.76
N LYS A 86 6.09 -5.25 -10.68
CA LYS A 86 4.69 -5.50 -10.24
C LYS A 86 4.51 -6.78 -9.44
N ASP A 87 3.69 -6.75 -8.39
CA ASP A 87 3.14 -7.98 -7.78
C ASP A 87 1.60 -7.96 -7.78
N HIS A 88 0.98 -9.07 -8.15
CA HIS A 88 -0.48 -9.25 -8.14
C HIS A 88 -0.90 -10.34 -7.15
N GLY A 89 0.00 -10.71 -6.23
CA GLY A 89 -0.07 -11.93 -5.45
C GLY A 89 -1.01 -11.92 -4.25
N LYS A 90 -1.09 -13.08 -3.59
CA LYS A 90 -1.49 -13.17 -2.18
C LYS A 90 -0.28 -13.61 -1.39
N CYS A 91 0.21 -12.81 -0.47
CA CYS A 91 1.51 -13.02 0.16
C CYS A 91 1.44 -12.62 1.64
N VAL A 92 2.39 -13.08 2.46
CA VAL A 92 2.55 -12.53 3.81
C VAL A 92 3.35 -11.23 3.67
N ASP A 93 4.61 -11.30 3.23
CA ASP A 93 5.45 -10.11 3.04
C ASP A 93 5.79 -9.87 1.56
N VAL A 94 5.70 -8.62 1.09
CA VAL A 94 6.03 -8.22 -0.29
C VAL A 94 6.86 -6.94 -0.34
N GLY A 95 8.03 -7.00 -0.95
CA GLY A 95 8.78 -5.88 -1.49
C GLY A 95 8.43 -5.65 -2.97
N CYS A 96 8.12 -4.41 -3.34
CA CYS A 96 7.76 -4.06 -4.72
C CYS A 96 8.35 -2.72 -5.13
N GLY A 97 9.22 -2.70 -6.12
CA GLY A 97 9.86 -1.47 -6.60
C GLY A 97 8.88 -0.46 -7.23
N TYR A 98 7.81 -0.93 -7.92
CA TYR A 98 6.93 -0.03 -8.67
C TYR A 98 5.43 -0.17 -8.39
N ARG A 99 4.81 -1.36 -8.44
CA ARG A 99 3.37 -1.46 -8.17
C ARG A 99 2.85 -2.78 -7.57
N ASN A 100 2.13 -2.72 -6.46
CA ASN A 100 1.44 -3.89 -5.89
C ASN A 100 -0.10 -3.76 -5.93
N PRO A 101 -0.80 -4.52 -6.78
CA PRO A 101 -2.27 -4.73 -6.68
C PRO A 101 -2.71 -6.00 -5.93
N GLY A 102 -1.81 -6.65 -5.19
CA GLY A 102 -2.04 -7.91 -4.48
C GLY A 102 -2.93 -7.81 -3.23
N LYS A 103 -3.04 -8.93 -2.52
CA LYS A 103 -3.64 -8.99 -1.19
C LYS A 103 -2.63 -9.57 -0.21
N CYS A 104 -2.06 -8.74 0.63
CA CYS A 104 -0.91 -9.13 1.43
C CYS A 104 -1.16 -8.91 2.92
N VAL A 105 -0.30 -9.45 3.78
CA VAL A 105 -0.26 -9.02 5.17
C VAL A 105 0.56 -7.74 5.21
N ASP A 106 1.84 -7.82 4.88
CA ASP A 106 2.79 -6.72 4.90
C ASP A 106 3.32 -6.39 3.50
N VAL A 107 3.43 -5.10 3.19
CA VAL A 107 3.90 -4.63 1.89
C VAL A 107 4.81 -3.41 2.04
N ASP A 108 5.98 -3.46 1.44
CA ASP A 108 6.82 -2.29 1.14
C ASP A 108 6.82 -2.03 -0.38
N CYS A 109 6.35 -0.86 -0.78
CA CYS A 109 6.17 -0.46 -2.17
C CYS A 109 6.87 0.85 -2.48
N GLY A 110 7.83 0.84 -3.39
CA GLY A 110 8.57 2.04 -3.78
C GLY A 110 7.70 3.14 -4.41
N TYR A 111 6.70 2.77 -5.22
CA TYR A 111 5.93 3.75 -6.01
C TYR A 111 4.40 3.70 -5.83
N ARG A 112 3.72 2.57 -6.09
CA ARG A 112 2.24 2.51 -5.95
C ARG A 112 1.71 1.21 -5.36
N ASP A 113 0.80 1.29 -4.41
CA ASP A 113 -0.03 0.14 -4.03
C ASP A 113 -1.52 0.40 -4.33
N HIS A 114 -2.20 -0.66 -4.76
CA HIS A 114 -3.62 -0.73 -5.12
C HIS A 114 -4.27 -1.97 -4.47
N GLY A 115 -3.65 -2.51 -3.43
CA GLY A 115 -3.94 -3.81 -2.87
C GLY A 115 -5.03 -3.80 -1.81
N LYS A 116 -5.22 -4.96 -1.19
CA LYS A 116 -5.94 -5.08 0.08
C LYS A 116 -5.04 -5.75 1.09
N CYS A 117 -4.55 -4.99 2.05
CA CYS A 117 -3.47 -5.45 2.91
C CYS A 117 -3.78 -5.24 4.39
N VAL A 118 -2.97 -5.83 5.26
CA VAL A 118 -2.99 -5.48 6.68
C VAL A 118 -2.16 -4.21 6.85
N ASP A 119 -0.86 -4.29 6.59
CA ASP A 119 0.08 -3.19 6.75
C ASP A 119 0.76 -2.84 5.41
N VAL A 120 0.82 -1.55 5.07
CA VAL A 120 1.47 -1.10 3.82
C VAL A 120 2.31 0.15 4.03
N TYR A 121 3.56 0.07 3.63
CA TYR A 121 4.44 1.22 3.43
C TYR A 121 4.59 1.52 1.94
N CYS A 122 4.23 2.74 1.53
CA CYS A 122 4.44 3.20 0.15
C CYS A 122 5.27 4.47 0.09
N GLY A 123 6.27 4.48 -0.79
CA GLY A 123 7.05 5.67 -1.09
C GLY A 123 6.24 6.80 -1.73
N TYR A 124 5.28 6.49 -2.62
CA TYR A 124 4.60 7.53 -3.42
C TYR A 124 3.06 7.53 -3.36
N ARG A 125 2.32 6.51 -3.83
CA ARG A 125 0.84 6.51 -3.75
C ARG A 125 0.19 5.22 -3.30
N GLN A 126 -0.91 5.36 -2.59
CA GLN A 126 -1.75 4.28 -2.10
C GLN A 126 -3.19 4.46 -2.58
N HIS A 127 -3.81 3.35 -2.98
CA HIS A 127 -5.14 3.30 -3.59
C HIS A 127 -5.84 1.99 -3.22
N GLY A 128 -5.69 1.57 -1.96
CA GLY A 128 -6.07 0.26 -1.47
C GLY A 128 -7.17 0.26 -0.40
N LYS A 129 -7.41 -0.92 0.18
CA LYS A 129 -8.12 -1.05 1.45
C LYS A 129 -7.23 -1.75 2.44
N CYS A 130 -6.80 -1.05 3.48
CA CYS A 130 -5.79 -1.57 4.39
C CYS A 130 -6.21 -1.40 5.86
N ILE A 131 -5.50 -2.03 6.78
CA ILE A 131 -5.68 -1.76 8.21
C ILE A 131 -4.77 -0.58 8.56
N GLU A 132 -3.46 -0.72 8.34
CA GLU A 132 -2.47 0.33 8.58
C GLU A 132 -1.77 0.74 7.28
N VAL A 133 -1.55 2.04 7.12
CA VAL A 133 -0.92 2.60 5.92
C VAL A 133 0.07 3.70 6.29
N GLY A 134 1.32 3.56 5.84
CA GLY A 134 2.32 4.62 5.80
C GLY A 134 2.58 5.09 4.37
N CYS A 135 2.39 6.38 4.06
CA CYS A 135 2.62 6.94 2.73
C CYS A 135 3.59 8.11 2.73
N GLY A 136 4.56 8.06 1.82
CA GLY A 136 5.45 9.17 1.55
C GLY A 136 4.78 10.37 0.85
N SER A 137 3.78 10.16 -0.01
CA SER A 137 3.20 11.26 -0.79
C SER A 137 1.68 11.32 -0.81
N ARG A 138 0.96 10.26 -1.22
CA ARG A 138 -0.50 10.29 -1.26
C ARG A 138 -1.17 8.99 -0.86
N ASP A 139 -2.21 9.06 -0.04
CA ASP A 139 -3.22 8.01 0.06
C ASP A 139 -4.56 8.46 -0.55
N HIS A 140 -5.28 7.48 -1.10
CA HIS A 140 -6.59 7.59 -1.69
C HIS A 140 -7.46 6.35 -1.34
N GLY A 141 -7.10 5.65 -0.26
CA GLY A 141 -7.66 4.37 0.15
C GLY A 141 -8.89 4.45 1.05
N ASN A 142 -9.35 3.29 1.53
CA ASN A 142 -10.16 3.26 2.74
C ASN A 142 -9.45 2.36 3.74
N SER A 143 -9.01 2.92 4.85
CA SER A 143 -8.12 2.25 5.79
C SER A 143 -8.62 2.39 7.22
N VAL A 144 -8.02 1.71 8.19
CA VAL A 144 -8.34 1.98 9.61
C VAL A 144 -7.46 3.13 10.07
N ASN A 145 -6.14 2.95 10.01
CA ASN A 145 -5.12 3.90 10.42
C ASN A 145 -4.27 4.33 9.22
N VAL A 146 -4.03 5.65 9.07
CA VAL A 146 -3.21 6.20 7.98
C VAL A 146 -2.23 7.25 8.50
N ASP A 147 -0.94 7.06 8.24
CA ASP A 147 0.09 8.10 8.29
C ASP A 147 0.46 8.51 6.86
N CYS A 148 0.18 9.77 6.52
CA CYS A 148 0.49 10.36 5.23
C CYS A 148 1.27 11.66 5.36
N ARG A 149 2.51 11.67 4.86
CA ARG A 149 3.36 12.88 4.95
C ARG A 149 2.84 14.09 4.17
N TYR A 150 2.04 13.90 3.10
CA TYR A 150 1.67 15.02 2.23
C TYR A 150 0.17 15.13 1.93
N LYS A 151 -0.48 14.10 1.38
CA LYS A 151 -1.94 14.17 1.16
C LYS A 151 -2.63 12.85 1.44
N ASP A 152 -3.77 12.89 2.10
CA ASP A 152 -4.73 11.80 2.05
C ASP A 152 -6.05 12.25 1.40
N GLN A 153 -6.69 11.31 0.70
CA GLN A 153 -8.03 11.43 0.16
C GLN A 153 -8.82 10.13 0.36
N GLY A 154 -9.06 9.76 1.61
CA GLY A 154 -9.66 8.47 1.95
C GLY A 154 -10.92 8.52 2.79
N LYS A 155 -11.31 7.33 3.26
CA LYS A 155 -12.19 7.18 4.42
C LYS A 155 -11.48 6.32 5.44
N CYS A 156 -11.24 6.85 6.63
CA CYS A 156 -10.48 6.13 7.65
C CYS A 156 -11.18 6.17 9.01
N ALA A 157 -10.70 5.38 9.96
CA ALA A 157 -11.01 5.65 11.36
C ALA A 157 -10.14 6.83 11.80
N ASP A 158 -8.81 6.63 11.73
CA ASP A 158 -7.82 7.55 12.27
C ASP A 158 -6.80 7.93 11.18
N ILE A 159 -6.45 9.22 11.10
CA ILE A 159 -5.43 9.73 10.18
C ILE A 159 -4.48 10.70 10.88
N GLU A 160 -3.20 10.53 10.58
CA GLU A 160 -2.18 11.56 10.74
C GLU A 160 -1.72 12.02 9.34
N CYS A 161 -1.85 13.33 9.07
CA CYS A 161 -1.54 13.91 7.77
C CYS A 161 -0.67 15.16 7.90
N GLY A 162 0.54 15.11 7.36
CA GLY A 162 1.49 16.22 7.48
C GLY A 162 1.07 17.51 6.77
N TYR A 163 0.24 17.44 5.71
CA TYR A 163 -0.11 18.64 4.93
C TYR A 163 -1.59 18.77 4.55
N ARG A 164 -2.23 17.82 3.87
CA ARG A 164 -3.69 17.92 3.63
C ARG A 164 -4.43 16.60 3.74
N HIS A 165 -5.63 16.67 4.29
CA HIS A 165 -6.59 15.59 4.23
C HIS A 165 -7.89 16.03 3.53
N HIS A 166 -8.53 15.10 2.83
CA HIS A 166 -9.82 15.28 2.18
C HIS A 166 -10.64 14.00 2.25
N GLY A 167 -11.55 13.86 3.20
CA GLY A 167 -12.17 12.56 3.43
C GLY A 167 -13.34 12.55 4.39
N LYS A 168 -13.69 11.34 4.82
CA LYS A 168 -14.63 11.11 5.93
C LYS A 168 -13.98 10.19 6.95
N CYS A 169 -13.79 10.67 8.16
CA CYS A 169 -13.04 9.94 9.17
C CYS A 169 -13.70 10.04 10.53
N VAL A 170 -13.19 9.30 11.50
CA VAL A 170 -13.59 9.49 12.90
C VAL A 170 -12.69 10.59 13.45
N ASP A 171 -11.38 10.33 13.47
CA ASP A 171 -10.36 11.22 14.05
C ASP A 171 -9.33 11.63 12.99
N VAL A 172 -8.95 12.91 12.97
CA VAL A 172 -7.94 13.44 12.04
C VAL A 172 -6.99 14.39 12.74
N ASP A 173 -5.69 14.12 12.67
CA ASP A 173 -4.63 15.09 12.91
C ASP A 173 -4.04 15.56 11.57
N CYS A 174 -4.12 16.86 11.31
CA CYS A 174 -3.67 17.48 10.08
C CYS A 174 -2.79 18.70 10.33
N GLY A 175 -1.53 18.65 9.88
CA GLY A 175 -0.58 19.73 10.09
C GLY A 175 -0.91 21.06 9.41
N TYR A 176 -1.69 21.08 8.31
CA TYR A 176 -1.92 22.32 7.54
C TYR A 176 -3.37 22.59 7.10
N ILE A 177 -3.98 21.76 6.26
CA ILE A 177 -5.37 21.99 5.80
C ILE A 177 -6.19 20.72 5.88
N ASP A 178 -7.38 20.82 6.48
CA ASP A 178 -8.38 19.76 6.42
C ASP A 178 -9.69 20.18 5.72
N HIS A 179 -10.31 19.24 5.02
CA HIS A 179 -11.54 19.40 4.23
C HIS A 179 -12.43 18.16 4.43
N VAL A 180 -12.97 18.02 5.63
CA VAL A 180 -13.52 16.75 6.11
C VAL A 180 -15.01 16.71 6.40
N LYS A 181 -15.49 15.48 6.59
CA LYS A 181 -16.57 15.21 7.54
C LYS A 181 -16.05 14.25 8.59
N CYS A 182 -15.82 14.73 9.81
CA CYS A 182 -15.23 13.94 10.89
C CYS A 182 -16.03 14.02 12.18
N VAL A 183 -15.67 13.19 13.15
CA VAL A 183 -16.11 13.38 14.53
C VAL A 183 -15.17 14.41 15.15
N ASP A 184 -13.88 14.08 15.26
CA ASP A 184 -12.87 14.91 15.90
C ASP A 184 -11.77 15.31 14.92
N VAL A 185 -11.30 16.56 14.99
CA VAL A 185 -10.24 17.10 14.14
C VAL A 185 -9.27 17.96 14.95
N ASP A 186 -7.99 17.59 14.89
CA ASP A 186 -6.87 18.43 15.28
C ASP A 186 -6.20 19.00 14.02
N CYS A 187 -6.18 20.33 13.90
CA CYS A 187 -5.72 21.01 12.70
C CYS A 187 -4.65 22.06 13.04
N GLY A 188 -3.46 21.94 12.47
CA GLY A 188 -2.37 22.88 12.75
C GLY A 188 -2.64 24.31 12.25
N ASN A 189 -3.37 24.46 11.13
CA ASN A 189 -3.59 25.78 10.52
C ASN A 189 -5.05 26.03 10.11
N LYS A 190 -5.65 25.23 9.21
CA LYS A 190 -7.02 25.51 8.77
C LYS A 190 -7.90 24.27 8.66
N ASP A 191 -9.11 24.35 9.22
CA ASP A 191 -10.20 23.44 8.91
C ASP A 191 -11.25 24.11 8.01
N TYR A 192 -11.86 23.30 7.16
CA TYR A 192 -12.97 23.65 6.26
C TYR A 192 -14.06 22.56 6.30
N GLY A 193 -14.06 21.75 7.35
CA GLY A 193 -14.81 20.52 7.46
C GLY A 193 -16.24 20.70 7.93
N LYS A 194 -16.89 19.56 8.19
CA LYS A 194 -18.12 19.46 8.96
C LYS A 194 -17.91 18.44 10.05
N CYS A 195 -17.66 18.92 11.26
CA CYS A 195 -17.14 18.10 12.33
C CYS A 195 -18.03 18.19 13.57
N VAL A 196 -17.84 17.27 14.51
CA VAL A 196 -18.45 17.42 15.84
C VAL A 196 -17.55 18.35 16.63
N ASP A 197 -16.31 17.93 16.87
CA ASP A 197 -15.32 18.67 17.63
C ASP A 197 -14.11 19.03 16.76
N VAL A 198 -13.61 20.27 16.89
CA VAL A 198 -12.45 20.77 16.14
C VAL A 198 -11.54 21.57 17.05
N ASP A 199 -10.27 21.23 17.08
CA ASP A 199 -9.20 22.03 17.66
C ASP A 199 -8.25 22.49 16.55
N CYS A 200 -8.26 23.80 16.28
CA CYS A 200 -7.47 24.39 15.20
C CYS A 200 -6.46 25.41 15.71
N GLY A 201 -5.18 25.22 15.39
CA GLY A 201 -4.10 26.12 15.78
C GLY A 201 -4.25 27.55 15.24
N TYR A 202 -4.94 27.74 14.10
CA TYR A 202 -5.15 29.07 13.52
C TYR A 202 -6.62 29.38 13.18
N ARG A 203 -7.24 28.76 12.17
CA ARG A 203 -8.61 29.12 11.75
C ARG A 203 -9.52 27.94 11.44
N ASP A 204 -10.77 28.01 11.90
CA ASP A 204 -11.84 27.15 11.41
C ASP A 204 -12.75 27.89 10.41
N HIS A 205 -13.05 27.25 9.28
CA HIS A 205 -14.01 27.72 8.28
C HIS A 205 -15.19 26.74 8.13
N GLY A 206 -15.26 25.74 8.99
CA GLY A 206 -16.13 24.60 8.91
C GLY A 206 -17.56 24.85 9.35
N LYS A 207 -18.29 23.74 9.52
CA LYS A 207 -19.60 23.70 10.17
C LYS A 207 -19.54 22.69 11.27
N CYS A 208 -19.33 23.15 12.50
CA CYS A 208 -18.93 22.29 13.60
C CYS A 208 -19.91 22.40 14.78
N VAL A 209 -19.86 21.46 15.70
CA VAL A 209 -20.62 21.57 16.96
C VAL A 209 -19.78 22.38 17.93
N ASN A 210 -18.63 21.86 18.35
CA ASN A 210 -17.69 22.53 19.24
C ASN A 210 -16.40 22.87 18.51
N VAL A 211 -15.87 24.08 18.74
CA VAL A 211 -14.62 24.54 18.13
C VAL A 211 -13.73 25.24 19.15
N GLY A 212 -12.51 24.75 19.29
CA GLY A 212 -11.36 25.47 19.84
C GLY A 212 -10.51 26.03 18.70
N CYS A 213 -10.18 27.32 18.72
CA CYS A 213 -9.26 27.91 17.75
C CYS A 213 -8.23 28.84 18.38
N GLY A 214 -6.98 28.73 17.96
CA GLY A 214 -5.92 29.63 18.40
C GLY A 214 -6.12 31.08 17.96
N TYR A 215 -6.69 31.31 16.77
CA TYR A 215 -6.91 32.66 16.23
C TYR A 215 -8.39 33.00 16.01
N ARG A 216 -9.08 32.39 15.03
CA ARG A 216 -10.45 32.82 14.68
C ARG A 216 -11.28 31.73 14.00
N ASP A 217 -12.57 31.70 14.30
CA ASP A 217 -13.58 30.90 13.60
C ASP A 217 -14.53 31.77 12.72
N PRO A 218 -14.31 31.88 11.40
CA PRO A 218 -15.30 32.36 10.43
C PRO A 218 -16.38 31.34 10.00
N GLY A 219 -16.36 30.12 10.55
CA GLY A 219 -17.28 29.02 10.26
C GLY A 219 -18.70 29.21 10.80
N LYS A 220 -19.45 28.11 10.80
CA LYS A 220 -20.83 28.06 11.33
C LYS A 220 -20.91 27.01 12.43
N CYS A 221 -20.65 27.46 13.64
CA CYS A 221 -20.49 26.58 14.80
C CYS A 221 -21.56 26.84 15.86
N VAL A 222 -21.79 25.82 16.71
CA VAL A 222 -22.73 25.92 17.84
C VAL A 222 -22.02 26.58 19.02
N ASP A 223 -20.91 26.00 19.46
CA ASP A 223 -20.08 26.46 20.57
C ASP A 223 -18.65 26.72 20.08
N VAL A 224 -18.10 27.89 20.43
CA VAL A 224 -16.81 28.37 19.92
C VAL A 224 -16.00 29.01 21.05
N ASP A 225 -14.76 28.54 21.23
CA ASP A 225 -13.73 29.20 22.02
C ASP A 225 -12.54 29.58 21.13
N CYS A 226 -12.27 30.88 21.02
CA CYS A 226 -11.21 31.42 20.17
C CYS A 226 -10.28 32.32 20.99
N GLY A 227 -8.97 32.06 20.88
CA GLY A 227 -7.95 32.89 21.52
C GLY A 227 -7.95 34.36 21.07
N TYR A 228 -8.43 34.68 19.85
CA TYR A 228 -8.44 36.04 19.32
C TYR A 228 -9.76 36.44 18.62
N ARG A 229 -10.74 36.90 19.43
CA ARG A 229 -12.00 37.60 19.07
C ARG A 229 -12.71 37.15 17.79
N ASP A 230 -13.82 36.44 18.01
CA ASP A 230 -14.88 36.28 17.02
C ASP A 230 -15.74 37.56 16.91
N TYR A 231 -16.10 37.95 15.68
CA TYR A 231 -16.97 39.10 15.38
C TYR A 231 -18.33 38.64 14.80
N GLY A 232 -18.71 37.39 15.02
CA GLY A 232 -19.82 36.76 14.30
C GLY A 232 -20.90 36.12 15.16
N LYS A 233 -21.61 36.90 16.00
CA LYS A 233 -23.07 36.78 16.27
C LYS A 233 -23.50 37.81 17.33
N ARG A 234 -24.31 38.78 16.90
CA ARG A 234 -25.33 39.45 17.70
C ARG A 234 -26.69 39.01 17.17
#